data_AF-A0A1F9E6V6-F1
#
_entry.id   AF-A0A1F9E6V6-F1
#
_cell.length_a   1.000
_cell.length_b   1.000
_cell.length_c   1.000
_cell.angle_alpha   90.00
_cell.angle_beta   90.00
_cell.angle_gamma   90.00
#
_symmetry.space_group_name_H-M   'P 1'
#
loop_
_entity.id
_entity.type
_entity.pdbx_description
1 polymer ?
#
loop_
_entity_poly.entity_id
_entity_poly.type
_entity_poly.pdbx_seq_one_letter_code
_entity_poly.pdbx_strand_id
1 'polypeptide(L)'
;EIKDPRIGFVTITHVKLSPDLRDAKIYFSQIGTAKAKEKSRAGLNNASGYVRRALARKLSLRSIPSIEFFFDDSLEYSEHIEKVIKDMKEDGSL
;
A
#
# COMPACT_ATOMS: atom_id res chain seq x y z
N GLU A 1 8.08 -1.05 -16.83
CA GLU A 1 8.19 -2.26 -15.99
C GLU A 1 9.34 -2.04 -15.02
N ILE A 2 9.10 -2.15 -13.71
CA ILE A 2 10.15 -1.97 -12.68
C ILE A 2 10.81 -3.32 -12.48
N LYS A 3 12.10 -3.44 -12.81
CA LYS A 3 12.90 -4.65 -12.62
C LYS A 3 13.93 -4.41 -11.53
N ASP A 4 13.48 -4.47 -10.27
CA ASP A 4 14.39 -4.48 -9.12
C ASP A 4 14.35 -5.88 -8.49
N PRO A 5 15.47 -6.60 -8.39
CA PRO A 5 15.52 -7.96 -7.82
C PRO A 5 15.13 -8.02 -6.33
N ARG A 6 15.03 -6.87 -5.65
CA ARG A 6 14.59 -6.76 -4.25
C ARG A 6 13.06 -6.65 -4.13
N ILE A 7 12.37 -6.35 -5.23
CA ILE A 7 10.93 -6.27 -5.31
C ILE A 7 10.43 -7.63 -5.78
N GLY A 8 9.75 -8.35 -4.88
CA GLY A 8 9.11 -9.62 -5.22
C GLY A 8 7.84 -9.43 -6.06
N PHE A 9 6.99 -10.45 -6.14
CA PHE A 9 5.66 -10.31 -6.73
C PHE A 9 4.79 -9.43 -5.83
N VAL A 10 4.60 -8.17 -6.25
CA VAL A 10 3.85 -7.15 -5.51
C VAL A 10 2.52 -6.88 -6.20
N THR A 11 1.44 -6.83 -5.42
CA THR A 11 0.11 -6.45 -5.88
C THR A 11 -0.29 -5.13 -5.25
N ILE A 12 -0.77 -4.17 -6.05
CA ILE A 12 -1.35 -2.92 -5.53
C ILE A 12 -2.78 -3.20 -5.12
N THR A 13 -3.12 -2.93 -3.86
CA THR A 13 -4.44 -3.21 -3.31
C THR A 13 -5.29 -1.94 -3.23
N HIS A 14 -4.68 -0.82 -2.83
CA HIS A 14 -5.40 0.43 -2.64
C HIS A 14 -4.52 1.65 -2.93
N VAL A 15 -5.14 2.76 -3.35
CA VAL A 15 -4.46 4.05 -3.52
C VAL A 15 -5.30 5.15 -2.90
N LYS A 16 -4.72 5.90 -1.97
CA LYS A 16 -5.36 7.04 -1.32
C LYS A 16 -4.67 8.33 -1.75
N LEU A 17 -5.43 9.23 -2.36
CA LEU A 17 -4.98 10.57 -2.72
C LEU A 17 -5.39 11.57 -1.64
N SER A 18 -4.55 12.55 -1.37
CA SER A 18 -4.94 13.72 -0.58
C SER A 18 -6.00 14.55 -1.32
N PRO A 19 -6.88 15.29 -0.62
CA PRO A 19 -7.93 16.09 -1.25
C PRO A 19 -7.39 17.15 -2.24
N ASP A 20 -6.17 17.62 -2.00
CA ASP A 20 -5.46 18.58 -2.86
C ASP A 20 -4.61 17.91 -3.96
N LEU A 21 -4.67 16.57 -4.08
CA LEU A 21 -3.98 15.76 -5.07
C LEU A 21 -2.44 15.91 -5.07
N ARG A 22 -1.87 16.39 -3.96
CA ARG A 22 -0.42 16.56 -3.82
C ARG A 22 0.30 15.31 -3.34
N ASP A 23 -0.39 14.43 -2.63
CA ASP A 23 0.18 13.22 -2.06
C ASP A 23 -0.65 12.00 -2.43
N ALA A 24 0.05 10.92 -2.79
CA ALA A 24 -0.53 9.62 -3.14
C ALA A 24 0.10 8.54 -2.25
N LYS A 25 -0.72 7.95 -1.38
CA LYS A 25 -0.35 6.76 -0.60
C LYS A 25 -0.79 5.52 -1.36
N ILE A 26 0.17 4.70 -1.77
CA ILE A 26 -0.08 3.46 -2.50
C ILE A 26 0.13 2.29 -1.55
N TYR A 27 -0.93 1.54 -1.31
CA TYR A 27 -0.91 0.32 -0.51
C TYR A 27 -0.66 -0.88 -1.40
N PHE A 28 0.23 -1.76 -0.95
CA PHE A 28 0.56 -2.97 -1.67
C PHE A 28 0.64 -4.17 -0.74
N SER A 29 0.33 -5.33 -1.30
CA SER A 29 0.50 -6.63 -0.65
C SER A 29 1.63 -7.42 -1.34
N GLN A 30 2.30 -8.24 -0.54
CA GLN A 30 3.36 -9.12 -0.99
C GLN A 30 3.38 -10.37 -0.11
N ILE A 31 3.51 -11.53 -0.76
CA ILE A 31 3.72 -12.80 -0.08
C ILE A 31 5.19 -12.89 0.34
N GLY A 32 5.44 -13.11 1.63
CA GLY A 32 6.78 -13.30 2.17
C GLY A 32 6.94 -12.87 3.62
N THR A 33 8.18 -12.96 4.12
CA THR A 33 8.52 -12.56 5.49
C THR A 33 8.51 -11.04 5.68
N ALA A 34 8.39 -10.56 6.92
CA ALA A 34 8.46 -9.13 7.22
C ALA A 34 9.72 -8.45 6.65
N LYS A 35 10.86 -9.15 6.66
CA LYS A 35 12.12 -8.66 6.07
C LYS A 35 12.04 -8.51 4.55
N ALA A 36 11.31 -9.40 3.87
CA ALA A 36 11.09 -9.30 2.43
C ALA A 36 10.14 -8.13 2.09
N LYS A 37 9.05 -7.99 2.86
CA LYS A 37 8.10 -6.86 2.75
C LYS A 37 8.83 -5.52 2.84
N GLU A 38 9.71 -5.37 3.83
CA GLU A 38 10.45 -4.12 4.03
C GLU A 38 11.46 -3.82 2.91
N LYS A 39 12.15 -4.86 2.40
CA LYS A 39 13.04 -4.71 1.24
C LYS A 39 12.28 -4.26 -0.01
N SER A 40 11.10 -4.83 -0.25
CA SER A 40 10.27 -4.46 -1.38
C SER A 40 9.67 -3.06 -1.21
N ARG A 41 9.25 -2.67 0.01
CA ARG A 41 8.84 -1.29 0.33
C ARG A 41 9.95 -0.29 -0.01
N ALA A 42 11.18 -0.56 0.43
CA ALA A 42 12.33 0.28 0.12
C ALA A 42 12.63 0.34 -1.39
N GLY A 43 12.57 -0.80 -2.09
CA GLY A 43 12.74 -0.85 -3.55
C GLY A 43 11.67 -0.05 -4.30
N LEU A 44 10.40 -0.18 -3.91
CA LEU A 44 9.28 0.56 -4.50
C LEU A 44 9.41 2.07 -4.25
N ASN A 45 9.78 2.47 -3.03
CA ASN A 45 10.01 3.87 -2.71
C ASN A 45 11.19 4.46 -3.49
N ASN A 46 12.26 3.70 -3.73
CA ASN A 46 13.34 4.13 -4.64
C ASN A 46 12.86 4.26 -6.09
N ALA A 47 11.96 3.38 -6.51
CA ALA A 47 11.36 3.42 -7.85
C ALA A 47 10.22 4.47 -7.98
N SER A 48 9.83 5.16 -6.90
CA SER A 48 8.75 6.15 -6.90
C SER A 48 8.96 7.24 -7.96
N GLY A 49 10.18 7.72 -8.15
CA GLY A 49 10.50 8.72 -9.17
C GLY A 49 10.22 8.22 -10.61
N TYR A 50 10.52 6.95 -10.89
CA TYR A 50 10.18 6.32 -12.16
C TYR A 50 8.66 6.24 -12.35
N VAL A 51 7.92 5.86 -11.31
CA VAL A 51 6.45 5.79 -11.32
C VAL A 51 5.86 7.18 -11.57
N ARG A 52 6.33 8.21 -10.86
CA ARG A 52 5.93 9.60 -11.07
C ARG A 52 6.13 10.04 -12.51
N ARG A 53 7.31 9.75 -13.09
CA ARG A 53 7.61 10.07 -14.49
C ARG A 53 6.73 9.30 -15.47
N ALA A 54 6.39 8.05 -15.17
CA ALA A 54 5.48 7.26 -15.99
C ALA A 54 4.04 7.80 -15.93
N LEU A 55 3.56 8.20 -14.75
CA LEU A 55 2.26 8.83 -14.56
C LEU A 55 2.19 10.20 -15.24
N ALA A 56 3.25 11.01 -15.19
CA ALA A 56 3.33 12.29 -15.90
C ALA A 56 3.07 12.18 -17.41
N ARG A 57 3.45 11.05 -18.02
CA ARG A 57 3.22 10.81 -19.46
C ARG A 57 1.81 10.31 -19.77
N LYS A 58 1.10 9.76 -18.78
CA LYS A 58 -0.22 9.14 -18.96
C LYS A 58 -1.37 10.02 -18.44
N LEU A 59 -1.10 10.87 -17.46
CA LEU A 59 -2.08 11.73 -16.81
C LEU A 59 -1.78 13.19 -17.16
N SER A 60 -2.80 13.92 -17.61
CA SER A 60 -2.73 15.35 -17.88
C SER A 60 -2.92 16.17 -16.60
N LEU A 61 -2.08 15.92 -15.58
CA LEU A 61 -2.10 16.68 -14.32
C LEU A 61 -1.04 17.80 -14.36
N ARG A 62 -1.38 18.97 -13.81
CA ARG A 62 -0.43 20.10 -13.68
C ARG A 62 0.78 19.75 -12.81
N SER A 63 0.57 18.94 -11.77
CA SER A 63 1.63 18.42 -10.91
C SER A 63 1.30 16.97 -10.57
N ILE A 64 2.31 16.09 -10.66
CA ILE A 64 2.17 14.70 -10.23
C ILE A 64 2.42 14.61 -8.73
N PRO A 65 1.52 13.97 -7.96
CA PRO A 65 1.66 13.86 -6.53
C PRO A 65 3.00 13.24 -6.11
N SER A 66 3.42 13.51 -4.89
CA SER A 66 4.39 12.69 -4.19
C SER A 66 3.82 11.28 -4.06
N ILE A 67 4.67 10.25 -4.19
CA ILE A 67 4.21 8.86 -4.11
C ILE A 67 4.99 8.17 -3.02
N GLU A 68 4.26 7.57 -2.10
CA GLU A 68 4.83 6.78 -1.01
C GLU A 68 4.12 5.44 -0.92
N PHE A 69 4.91 4.37 -0.77
CA PHE A 69 4.42 3.00 -0.72
C PHE A 69 4.31 2.49 0.71
N PHE A 70 3.15 1.94 1.03
CA PHE A 70 2.80 1.36 2.32
C PHE A 70 2.42 -0.11 2.15
N PHE A 71 2.75 -0.92 3.16
CA PHE A 71 2.22 -2.28 3.20
C PHE A 71 0.73 -2.21 3.54
N ASP A 72 -0.06 -3.09 2.93
CA ASP A 72 -1.48 -3.23 3.24
C ASP A 72 -1.67 -4.15 4.45
N ASP A 73 -1.94 -3.55 5.61
CA ASP A 73 -2.27 -4.21 6.87
C ASP A 73 -3.78 -4.41 7.07
N SER A 74 -4.61 -4.07 6.07
CA SER A 74 -6.07 -4.15 6.18
C SER A 74 -6.60 -5.55 6.47
N LEU A 75 -5.88 -6.59 6.04
CA LEU A 75 -6.23 -7.99 6.33
C LEU A 75 -6.08 -8.29 7.84
N GLU A 76 -4.93 -7.94 8.40
CA GLU A 76 -4.59 -8.11 9.82
C GLU A 76 -5.54 -7.25 10.69
N TYR A 77 -5.89 -6.05 10.23
CA TYR A 77 -6.87 -5.18 10.86
C TYR A 77 -8.30 -5.76 10.83
N SER A 78 -8.71 -6.37 9.71
CA SER A 78 -10.03 -6.99 9.57
C SER A 78 -10.17 -8.21 10.50
N GLU A 79 -9.15 -9.07 10.57
CA GLU A 79 -9.11 -10.19 11.52
C GLU A 79 -9.23 -9.72 12.97
N HIS A 80 -8.56 -8.62 13.31
CA HIS A 80 -8.66 -8.02 14.65
C HIS A 80 -10.07 -7.50 14.94
N ILE A 81 -10.71 -6.79 14.01
CA ILE A 81 -12.09 -6.32 14.16
C ILE A 81 -13.06 -7.49 14.30
N GLU A 82 -12.95 -8.52 13.46
CA GLU A 82 -13.82 -9.70 13.54
C GLU A 82 -13.73 -10.37 14.91
N LYS A 83 -12.51 -10.47 15.45
CA LYS A 83 -12.29 -11.01 16.80
C LYS A 83 -12.98 -10.15 17.87
N VAL A 84 -12.78 -8.82 17.84
CA VAL A 84 -13.40 -7.90 18.81
C VAL A 84 -14.94 -7.96 18.72
N ILE A 85 -15.51 -7.99 17.52
CA ILE A 85 -16.96 -8.10 17.32
C ILE A 85 -17.49 -9.44 17.86
N LYS A 86 -16.74 -10.53 17.66
CA LYS A 86 -17.11 -11.84 18.17
C LYS A 86 -17.11 -11.87 19.70
N ASP A 87 -16.05 -11.35 20.32
CA ASP A 87 -15.91 -11.29 21.78
C ASP A 87 -17.07 -10.48 22.40
N MET A 88 -17.46 -9.35 21.80
CA MET A 88 -18.61 -8.55 22.26
C MET A 88 -19.97 -9.26 22.12
N LYS A 89 -20.13 -10.15 21.13
CA LYS A 89 -21.38 -10.93 20.95
C LYS A 89 -21.49 -12.08 21.94
N GLU A 90 -20.36 -12.65 22.36
CA GLU A 90 -20.32 -13.71 23.38
C GLU A 90 -20.54 -13.15 24.80
N ASP A 91 -20.09 -11.91 25.09
CA ASP A 91 -20.36 -11.22 26.36
C ASP A 91 -21.78 -10.59 26.45
N GLY A 92 -22.49 -10.46 25.33
CA GLY A 92 -23.84 -9.87 25.24
C GLY A 92 -25.00 -10.84 25.49
N SER A 93 -24.72 -12.11 25.78
CA SER A 93 -25.72 -13.11 26.18
C SER A 93 -25.83 -13.18 27.70
N LEU A 94 -26.55 -12.23 28.30
CA LEU A 94 -27.18 -12.33 29.61
C LEU A 94 -28.65 -11.93 29.50
#